data_AF-A0A2T5LNS3-F1
#
_entry.id   AF-A0A2T5LNS3-F1
#
_cell.length_a   1.000
_cell.length_b   1.000
_cell.length_c   1.000
_cell.angle_alpha   90.00
_cell.angle_beta   90.00
_cell.angle_gamma   90.00
#
_symmetry.space_group_name_H-M   'P 1'
#
loop_
_entity.id
_entity.type
_entity.pdbx_description
1 polymer ?
#
loop_
_entity_poly.entity_id
_entity_poly.type
_entity_poly.pdbx_seq_one_letter_code
_entity_poly.pdbx_strand_id
1 'polypeptide(L)'
;MKSSLEHGTNKHSDKDSPQHFSYSSEPENGPKAWEIVSRWETSLGPSHEHWWRLTGPQLSTMLEEAGYPVHKQLEIVLFHYHRVVPYMGPKPELDGSFKWKSLVSSDGVPLEYSWKWDTPSKDPEIRFTIEAINEFSGTVADPLNQTPAIELLQGLEGRVPDLNQDWTSHFLSNFYDHDKAKYLREAEDGSGMPLRSTMLVCFELGRNVISTKTYMGPRRLGQQGFACLAQYMPAIRQLGPSRALDILNDFLGTSKEGSYLRPFMLAVDNVEPPSSRLKLYFATVRTSFASMREIMTLGGRVSSDKIEQKLRTLHELVKAIMPVPLDLPDNADIPGPELPEYSADATASTSIDLATERPNFVVGYQYYFDIAPGAEFPDIKFYAPIRKDMMDDLTVANGLTRWMESQGRGAFCQNYMRVLRGLAGERSLSECHGIQTHICCMIKKDGQFDITSYLAPGVPGSSN
;
A
#
# COMPACT_ATOMS: atom_id res chain seq x y z
N MET A 1 30.39 51.39 -57.89
CA MET A 1 31.53 51.93 -58.66
C MET A 1 32.75 51.94 -57.75
N LYS A 2 33.82 51.24 -58.17
CA LYS A 2 35.25 51.42 -57.86
C LYS A 2 35.68 51.41 -56.37
N SER A 3 36.27 50.32 -55.88
CA SER A 3 37.67 49.82 -56.06
C SER A 3 38.57 50.31 -54.90
N SER A 4 39.06 49.41 -54.02
CA SER A 4 40.43 48.83 -54.08
C SER A 4 41.43 49.70 -53.28
N LEU A 5 42.45 49.27 -52.53
CA LEU A 5 43.22 48.05 -52.28
C LEU A 5 43.70 48.11 -50.79
N GLU A 6 43.91 47.06 -49.97
CA GLU A 6 44.66 45.79 -50.06
C GLU A 6 46.11 45.86 -49.48
N HIS A 7 46.51 44.75 -48.83
CA HIS A 7 47.87 44.28 -48.42
C HIS A 7 48.45 44.73 -47.06
N GLY A 8 48.99 43.85 -46.19
CA GLY A 8 49.33 42.41 -46.27
C GLY A 8 49.64 41.84 -44.85
N THR A 9 49.42 40.55 -44.55
CA THR A 9 50.15 39.29 -44.87
C THR A 9 51.13 38.81 -43.79
N ASN A 10 50.80 37.69 -43.12
CA ASN A 10 51.56 36.42 -43.05
C ASN A 10 50.91 35.46 -42.03
N LYS A 11 50.28 34.35 -42.43
CA LYS A 11 50.79 33.01 -42.86
C LYS A 11 51.30 32.12 -41.70
N HIS A 12 50.55 31.05 -41.39
CA HIS A 12 50.93 29.61 -41.35
C HIS A 12 49.70 28.81 -40.84
N SER A 13 49.04 27.98 -41.67
CA SER A 13 49.20 26.51 -41.83
C SER A 13 48.83 25.73 -40.56
N ASP A 14 48.09 24.63 -40.50
CA ASP A 14 47.39 23.77 -41.44
C ASP A 14 46.59 22.80 -40.53
N LYS A 15 45.46 22.28 -41.02
CA LYS A 15 44.78 21.03 -40.59
C LYS A 15 44.54 20.76 -39.10
N ASP A 16 43.26 20.83 -38.71
CA ASP A 16 42.59 19.70 -38.02
C ASP A 16 41.08 19.87 -38.12
N SER A 17 40.43 18.95 -38.84
CA SER A 17 38.98 18.80 -38.86
C SER A 17 38.55 18.11 -37.56
N PRO A 18 37.55 18.60 -36.82
CA PRO A 18 37.07 17.87 -35.66
C PRO A 18 36.39 16.58 -36.14
N GLN A 19 36.97 15.44 -35.74
CA GLN A 19 36.32 14.14 -35.84
C GLN A 19 34.98 14.21 -35.11
N HIS A 20 33.88 14.09 -35.87
CA HIS A 20 32.58 13.80 -35.31
C HIS A 20 32.63 12.42 -34.67
N PHE A 21 32.86 12.37 -33.37
CA PHE A 21 32.53 11.19 -32.57
C PHE A 21 31.00 11.08 -32.53
N SER A 22 30.45 10.21 -33.37
CA SER A 22 29.09 9.73 -33.18
C SER A 22 29.09 8.86 -31.93
N TYR A 23 28.69 9.43 -30.79
CA TYR A 23 28.32 8.63 -29.65
C TYR A 23 27.06 7.83 -30.02
N SER A 24 27.26 6.55 -30.30
CA SER A 24 26.20 5.56 -30.23
C SER A 24 25.72 5.51 -28.78
N SER A 25 24.65 6.25 -28.48
CA SER A 25 24.00 6.23 -27.17
C SER A 25 23.14 4.97 -27.04
N GLU A 26 23.78 3.81 -26.91
CA GLU A 26 23.18 2.75 -26.10
C GLU A 26 23.41 3.15 -24.64
N PRO A 27 22.39 3.14 -23.75
CA PRO A 27 22.63 3.38 -22.34
C PRO A 27 23.48 2.22 -21.81
N GLU A 28 24.75 2.48 -21.51
CA GLU A 28 25.47 1.63 -20.55
C GLU A 28 24.66 1.65 -19.25
N ASN A 29 24.07 0.52 -18.87
CA ASN A 29 23.37 0.37 -17.59
C ASN A 29 24.42 0.53 -16.48
N GLY A 30 24.62 1.77 -16.03
CA GLY A 30 25.41 2.08 -14.85
C GLY A 30 24.88 1.33 -13.61
N PRO A 31 25.68 1.28 -12.52
CA PRO A 31 25.29 0.53 -11.33
C PRO A 31 23.95 1.03 -10.79
N LYS A 32 23.09 0.10 -10.35
CA LYS A 32 21.81 0.45 -9.74
C LYS A 32 22.04 1.22 -8.44
N ALA A 33 21.07 2.05 -8.04
CA ALA A 33 21.16 2.85 -6.82
C ALA A 33 21.49 2.00 -5.58
N TRP A 34 20.92 0.79 -5.44
CA TRP A 34 21.24 -0.11 -4.33
C TRP A 34 22.69 -0.61 -4.34
N GLU A 35 23.31 -0.82 -5.51
CA GLU A 35 24.69 -1.29 -5.64
C GLU A 35 25.67 -0.17 -5.24
N ILE A 36 25.33 1.07 -5.60
CA ILE A 36 26.09 2.25 -5.20
C ILE A 36 26.05 2.38 -3.68
N VAL A 37 24.87 2.33 -3.06
CA VAL A 37 24.71 2.45 -1.60
C VAL A 37 25.40 1.29 -0.88
N SER A 38 25.22 0.04 -1.33
CA SER A 38 25.83 -1.15 -0.72
C SER A 38 27.36 -1.17 -0.78
N ARG A 39 27.96 -0.44 -1.73
CA ARG A 39 29.43 -0.33 -1.83
C ARG A 39 30.03 0.50 -0.70
N TRP A 40 29.29 1.49 -0.20
CA TRP A 40 29.84 2.54 0.66
C TRP A 40 29.26 2.52 2.07
N GLU A 41 28.02 2.08 2.24
CA GLU A 41 27.37 2.03 3.54
C GLU A 41 27.72 0.74 4.30
N THR A 42 27.90 0.87 5.61
CA THR A 42 28.19 -0.26 6.50
C THR A 42 26.92 -0.77 7.17
N SER A 43 26.75 -2.09 7.22
CA SER A 43 25.63 -2.73 7.94
C SER A 43 25.60 -2.31 9.42
N LEU A 44 24.40 -2.11 9.96
CA LEU A 44 24.19 -1.84 11.39
C LEU A 44 24.06 -3.12 12.24
N GLY A 45 24.15 -4.30 11.62
CA GLY A 45 24.08 -5.58 12.30
C GLY A 45 23.41 -6.67 11.45
N PRO A 46 23.33 -7.91 11.95
CA PRO A 46 22.82 -9.04 11.16
C PRO A 46 21.38 -8.88 10.66
N SER A 47 20.50 -8.30 11.47
CA SER A 47 19.11 -8.04 11.07
C SER A 47 19.02 -6.95 10.00
N HIS A 48 19.80 -5.88 10.15
CA HIS A 48 19.89 -4.80 9.18
C HIS A 48 20.39 -5.33 7.83
N GLU A 49 21.48 -6.10 7.84
CA GLU A 49 22.03 -6.71 6.62
C GLU A 49 21.03 -7.64 5.92
N HIS A 50 20.32 -8.49 6.70
CA HIS A 50 19.33 -9.41 6.16
C HIS A 50 18.22 -8.65 5.42
N TRP A 51 17.62 -7.67 6.08
CA TRP A 51 16.52 -6.88 5.49
C TRP A 51 16.98 -6.01 4.33
N TRP A 52 18.18 -5.44 4.41
CA TRP A 52 18.76 -4.67 3.30
C TRP A 52 18.99 -5.54 2.06
N ARG A 53 19.58 -6.72 2.22
CA ARG A 53 19.80 -7.67 1.11
C ARG A 53 18.48 -8.10 0.45
N LEU A 54 17.41 -8.21 1.23
CA LEU A 54 16.08 -8.58 0.72
C LEU A 54 15.42 -7.42 -0.02
N THR A 55 15.29 -6.26 0.63
CA THR A 55 14.40 -5.18 0.20
C THR A 55 15.08 -4.09 -0.63
N GLY A 56 16.39 -3.90 -0.48
CA GLY A 56 17.16 -2.90 -1.21
C GLY A 56 17.13 -3.09 -2.74
N PRO A 57 17.51 -4.28 -3.26
CA PRO A 57 17.45 -4.57 -4.69
C PRO A 57 16.03 -4.49 -5.28
N GLN A 58 15.04 -4.93 -4.52
CA GLN A 58 13.62 -4.92 -4.91
C GLN A 58 13.12 -3.49 -5.06
N LEU A 59 13.31 -2.65 -4.04
CA LEU A 59 12.92 -1.24 -4.08
C LEU A 59 13.65 -0.49 -5.21
N SER A 60 14.95 -0.73 -5.39
CA SER A 60 15.73 -0.10 -6.46
C SER A 60 15.21 -0.46 -7.85
N THR A 61 14.81 -1.72 -8.06
CA THR A 61 14.19 -2.16 -9.32
C THR A 61 12.84 -1.49 -9.54
N MET A 62 12.00 -1.37 -8.50
CA MET A 62 10.72 -0.68 -8.61
C MET A 62 10.87 0.79 -9.01
N LEU A 63 11.84 1.51 -8.42
CA LEU A 63 12.08 2.93 -8.72
C LEU A 63 12.58 3.13 -10.15
N GLU A 64 13.51 2.28 -10.60
CA GLU A 64 14.02 2.29 -11.97
C GLU A 64 12.89 2.04 -12.98
N GLU A 65 12.11 0.99 -12.77
CA GLU A 65 11.02 0.61 -13.67
C GLU A 65 9.88 1.63 -13.68
N ALA A 66 9.66 2.34 -12.57
CA ALA A 66 8.69 3.44 -12.49
C ALA A 66 9.21 4.76 -13.09
N GLY A 67 10.45 4.78 -13.63
CA GLY A 67 11.01 5.94 -14.32
C GLY A 67 11.45 7.06 -13.38
N TYR A 68 11.90 6.74 -12.16
CA TYR A 68 12.45 7.74 -11.25
C TYR A 68 13.80 8.23 -11.76
N PRO A 69 14.12 9.54 -11.65
CA PRO A 69 15.45 10.03 -11.99
C PRO A 69 16.49 9.49 -11.01
N VAL A 70 17.71 9.22 -11.49
CA VAL A 70 18.78 8.56 -10.71
C VAL A 70 19.05 9.21 -9.35
N HIS A 71 19.08 10.55 -9.27
CA HIS A 71 19.29 11.25 -8.01
C HIS A 71 18.19 10.93 -6.98
N LYS A 72 16.94 10.79 -7.43
CA LYS A 72 15.80 10.44 -6.58
C LYS A 72 15.81 8.97 -6.20
N GLN A 73 16.25 8.08 -7.11
CA GLN A 73 16.50 6.68 -6.76
C GLN A 73 17.52 6.58 -5.62
N LEU A 74 18.65 7.29 -5.71
CA LEU A 74 19.67 7.32 -4.66
C LEU A 74 19.12 7.87 -3.33
N GLU A 75 18.40 9.00 -3.37
CA GLU A 75 17.77 9.59 -2.18
C GLU A 75 16.86 8.59 -1.46
N ILE A 76 15.96 7.94 -2.21
CA ILE A 76 14.99 7.00 -1.66
C ILE A 76 15.68 5.73 -1.13
N VAL A 77 16.69 5.23 -1.85
CA VAL A 77 17.42 4.03 -1.44
C VAL A 77 18.25 4.28 -0.18
N LEU A 78 18.87 5.46 -0.05
CA LEU A 78 19.53 5.90 1.19
C LEU A 78 18.53 6.09 2.33
N PHE A 79 17.37 6.71 2.04
CA PHE A 79 16.29 6.85 3.01
C PHE A 79 15.85 5.46 3.53
N HIS A 80 15.63 4.50 2.64
CA HIS A 80 15.27 3.13 3.00
C HIS A 80 16.34 2.49 3.89
N TYR A 81 17.61 2.54 3.47
CA TYR A 81 18.75 1.97 4.19
C TYR A 81 18.89 2.52 5.62
N HIS A 82 18.80 3.84 5.79
CA HIS A 82 19.10 4.53 7.05
C HIS A 82 17.88 4.73 7.94
N ARG A 83 16.66 4.79 7.38
CA ARG A 83 15.45 5.14 8.13
C ARG A 83 14.42 4.03 8.20
N VAL A 84 14.40 3.08 7.27
CA VAL A 84 13.34 2.06 7.23
C VAL A 84 13.87 0.70 7.66
N VAL A 85 14.98 0.25 7.07
CA VAL A 85 15.61 -1.06 7.39
C VAL A 85 15.88 -1.25 8.90
N PRO A 86 16.34 -0.24 9.67
CA PRO A 86 16.53 -0.40 11.12
C PRO A 86 15.26 -0.75 11.89
N TYR A 87 14.09 -0.37 11.36
CA TYR A 87 12.77 -0.61 11.96
C TYR A 87 12.07 -1.84 11.38
N MET A 88 12.75 -2.69 10.60
CA MET A 88 12.19 -3.96 10.12
C MET A 88 12.33 -5.10 11.16
N GLY A 89 12.80 -4.80 12.36
CA GLY A 89 12.89 -5.75 13.47
C GLY A 89 13.96 -6.84 13.29
N PRO A 90 13.97 -7.84 14.18
CA PRO A 90 14.87 -8.98 14.08
C PRO A 90 14.66 -9.77 12.78
N LYS A 91 15.75 -10.20 12.14
CA LYS A 91 15.68 -11.20 11.06
C LYS A 91 15.03 -12.51 11.57
N PRO A 92 14.50 -13.36 10.69
CA PRO A 92 14.01 -14.67 11.11
C PRO A 92 15.12 -15.51 11.79
N GLU A 93 14.66 -16.38 12.68
CA GLU A 93 15.47 -17.42 13.29
C GLU A 93 15.87 -18.48 12.24
N LEU A 94 16.78 -19.40 12.61
CA LEU A 94 17.27 -20.42 11.68
C LEU A 94 16.18 -21.36 11.17
N ASP A 95 15.09 -21.53 11.92
CA ASP A 95 13.91 -22.30 11.54
C ASP A 95 12.89 -21.50 10.71
N GLY A 96 13.21 -20.24 10.37
CA GLY A 96 12.33 -19.33 9.64
C GLY A 96 11.26 -18.65 10.51
N SER A 97 11.23 -18.93 11.82
CA SER A 97 10.28 -18.28 12.71
C SER A 97 10.67 -16.83 13.00
N PHE A 98 9.66 -15.99 13.24
CA PHE A 98 9.84 -14.60 13.61
C PHE A 98 9.45 -14.40 15.06
N LYS A 99 10.25 -13.62 15.81
CA LYS A 99 9.93 -13.19 17.17
C LYS A 99 8.56 -12.46 17.21
N TRP A 100 8.30 -11.65 16.19
CA TRP A 100 7.07 -10.92 16.03
C TRP A 100 6.45 -11.22 14.67
N LYS A 101 5.24 -11.77 14.65
CA LYS A 101 4.55 -12.13 13.41
C LYS A 101 3.93 -10.87 12.81
N SER A 102 4.41 -10.51 11.62
CA SER A 102 3.95 -9.31 10.94
C SER A 102 2.45 -9.32 10.64
N LEU A 103 1.83 -8.14 10.78
CA LEU A 103 0.50 -7.83 10.26
C LEU A 103 0.45 -7.49 8.79
N VAL A 104 1.59 -7.30 8.11
CA VAL A 104 1.62 -6.83 6.72
C VAL A 104 1.70 -7.99 5.74
N SER A 105 2.66 -8.91 5.93
CA SER A 105 2.86 -10.07 5.04
C SER A 105 2.65 -11.39 5.77
N SER A 106 2.12 -12.40 5.06
CA SER A 106 2.05 -13.79 5.55
C SER A 106 3.43 -14.41 5.78
N ASP A 107 4.45 -13.93 5.08
CA ASP A 107 5.82 -14.48 5.11
C ASP A 107 6.71 -13.81 6.15
N GLY A 108 6.10 -13.00 7.03
CA GLY A 108 6.77 -12.33 8.13
C GLY A 108 7.61 -11.12 7.73
N VAL A 109 7.69 -10.77 6.44
CA VAL A 109 8.31 -9.51 6.01
C VAL A 109 7.45 -8.33 6.46
N PRO A 110 7.96 -7.41 7.28
CA PRO A 110 7.17 -6.32 7.86
C PRO A 110 7.00 -5.14 6.90
N LEU A 111 6.86 -5.41 5.61
CA LEU A 111 6.77 -4.41 4.56
C LEU A 111 5.88 -4.91 3.40
N GLU A 112 5.07 -4.04 2.83
CA GLU A 112 4.34 -4.25 1.58
C GLU A 112 4.62 -3.08 0.63
N TYR A 113 4.92 -3.38 -0.63
CA TYR A 113 5.10 -2.37 -1.66
C TYR A 113 3.76 -2.01 -2.31
N SER A 114 3.68 -0.84 -2.93
CA SER A 114 2.62 -0.57 -3.89
C SER A 114 3.14 0.17 -5.12
N TRP A 115 2.59 -0.22 -6.26
CA TRP A 115 2.78 0.41 -7.56
C TRP A 115 1.52 1.20 -7.90
N LYS A 116 1.56 2.51 -7.74
CA LYS A 116 0.49 3.38 -8.23
C LYS A 116 0.71 3.62 -9.71
N TRP A 117 -0.24 3.18 -10.52
CA TRP A 117 -0.13 3.27 -11.98
C TRP A 117 -0.23 4.72 -12.46
N ASP A 118 0.36 4.96 -13.63
CA ASP A 118 0.41 6.25 -14.31
C ASP A 118 -1.00 6.80 -14.59
N THR A 119 -1.17 8.11 -14.53
CA THR A 119 -2.35 8.79 -15.09
C THR A 119 -1.91 9.56 -16.34
N PRO A 120 -2.84 10.10 -17.15
CA PRO A 120 -2.48 10.92 -18.31
C PRO A 120 -1.54 12.10 -18.02
N SER A 121 -1.37 12.48 -16.74
CA SER A 121 -0.53 13.60 -16.31
C SER A 121 0.63 13.21 -15.39
N LYS A 122 0.74 11.94 -14.98
CA LYS A 122 1.73 11.50 -13.98
C LYS A 122 2.21 10.09 -14.27
N ASP A 123 3.53 9.91 -14.24
CA ASP A 123 4.16 8.60 -14.25
C ASP A 123 3.82 7.78 -12.99
N PRO A 124 4.15 6.47 -12.96
CA PRO A 124 3.93 5.63 -11.79
C PRO A 124 4.65 6.14 -10.55
N GLU A 125 4.06 5.89 -9.38
CA GLU A 125 4.60 6.27 -8.09
C GLU A 125 4.74 5.03 -7.20
N ILE A 126 5.91 4.87 -6.59
CA ILE A 126 6.20 3.78 -5.67
C ILE A 126 5.87 4.21 -4.25
N ARG A 127 5.33 3.27 -3.47
CA ARG A 127 5.09 3.43 -2.03
C ARG A 127 5.46 2.15 -1.34
N PHE A 128 5.68 2.22 -0.04
CA PHE A 128 5.65 1.03 0.81
C PHE A 128 5.04 1.36 2.16
N THR A 129 4.43 0.35 2.76
CA THR A 129 3.93 0.40 4.13
C THR A 129 4.78 -0.53 4.98
N ILE A 130 5.32 0.00 6.06
CA ILE A 130 6.11 -0.74 7.05
C ILE A 130 5.31 -0.95 8.33
N GLU A 131 5.41 -2.16 8.87
CA GLU A 131 5.18 -2.42 10.28
C GLU A 131 6.50 -2.23 11.01
N ALA A 132 6.66 -1.08 11.67
CA ALA A 132 7.90 -0.82 12.39
C ALA A 132 7.98 -1.76 13.61
N ILE A 133 9.09 -2.46 13.76
CA ILE A 133 9.36 -3.47 14.81
C ILE A 133 10.75 -3.20 15.39
N ASN A 134 10.89 -3.34 16.70
CA ASN A 134 12.17 -3.37 17.38
C ASN A 134 12.21 -4.51 18.41
N GLU A 135 13.24 -4.55 19.26
CA GLU A 135 13.42 -5.60 20.27
C GLU A 135 12.34 -5.60 21.36
N PHE A 136 11.62 -4.49 21.56
CA PHE A 136 10.59 -4.32 22.59
C PHE A 136 9.18 -4.69 22.11
N SER A 137 8.96 -4.81 20.80
CA SER A 137 7.69 -5.22 20.20
C SER A 137 7.19 -6.53 20.82
N GLY A 138 5.97 -6.49 21.37
CA GLY A 138 5.34 -7.64 22.02
C GLY A 138 5.78 -7.92 23.45
N THR A 139 6.65 -7.08 24.02
CA THR A 139 7.05 -7.17 25.43
C THR A 139 6.19 -6.25 26.30
N VAL A 140 6.42 -6.25 27.62
CA VAL A 140 5.75 -5.32 28.56
C VAL A 140 6.06 -3.85 28.26
N ALA A 141 7.21 -3.57 27.64
CA ALA A 141 7.56 -2.22 27.24
C ALA A 141 6.72 -1.73 26.05
N ASP A 142 6.31 -2.63 25.15
CA ASP A 142 5.50 -2.30 23.98
C ASP A 142 4.61 -3.45 23.50
N PRO A 143 3.51 -3.75 24.22
CA PRO A 143 2.69 -4.93 23.94
C PRO A 143 1.92 -4.82 22.61
N LEU A 144 1.67 -3.61 22.11
CA LEU A 144 0.89 -3.36 20.89
C LEU A 144 1.74 -2.92 19.69
N ASN A 145 3.06 -2.99 19.83
CA ASN A 145 4.05 -2.60 18.82
C ASN A 145 3.78 -1.22 18.19
N GLN A 146 3.72 -0.19 19.04
CA GLN A 146 3.46 1.20 18.62
C GLN A 146 4.72 2.05 18.65
N THR A 147 5.62 1.76 19.59
CA THR A 147 6.79 2.58 19.89
C THR A 147 7.72 2.74 18.69
N PRO A 148 8.08 1.66 17.94
CA PRO A 148 8.97 1.79 16.80
C PRO A 148 8.42 2.70 15.69
N ALA A 149 7.10 2.67 15.47
CA ALA A 149 6.46 3.50 14.45
C ALA A 149 6.45 4.98 14.86
N ILE A 150 6.23 5.26 16.15
CA ILE A 150 6.30 6.61 16.72
C ILE A 150 7.73 7.15 16.63
N GLU A 151 8.73 6.36 17.05
CA GLU A 151 10.14 6.74 16.98
C GLU A 151 10.59 7.01 15.53
N LEU A 152 10.16 6.17 14.58
CA LEU A 152 10.42 6.35 13.16
C LEU A 152 9.90 7.71 12.68
N LEU A 153 8.62 8.03 12.94
CA LEU A 153 8.04 9.31 12.52
C LEU A 153 8.72 10.51 13.21
N GLN A 154 9.00 10.43 14.51
CA GLN A 154 9.75 11.48 15.23
C GLN A 154 11.15 11.70 14.64
N GLY A 155 11.85 10.63 14.24
CA GLY A 155 13.16 10.72 13.62
C GLY A 155 13.18 11.42 12.25
N LEU A 156 12.01 11.59 11.63
CA LEU A 156 11.81 12.25 10.33
C LEU A 156 11.38 13.72 10.45
N GLU A 157 11.07 14.20 11.66
CA GLU A 157 10.73 15.59 11.89
C GLU A 157 11.86 16.52 11.42
N GLY A 158 11.50 17.59 10.71
CA GLY A 158 12.43 18.53 10.09
C GLY A 158 13.18 17.99 8.85
N ARG A 159 13.01 16.71 8.49
CA ARG A 159 13.58 16.11 7.25
C ARG A 159 12.52 15.85 6.18
N VAL A 160 11.35 15.38 6.60
CA VAL A 160 10.17 15.25 5.74
C VAL A 160 9.37 16.56 5.83
N PRO A 161 9.21 17.30 4.72
CA PRO A 161 8.39 18.51 4.71
C PRO A 161 6.96 18.23 5.16
N ASP A 162 6.37 19.19 5.87
CA ASP A 162 4.98 19.18 6.33
C ASP A 162 4.59 18.01 7.26
N LEU A 163 5.55 17.20 7.72
CA LEU A 163 5.29 16.10 8.63
C LEU A 163 4.68 16.62 9.94
N ASN A 164 3.44 16.23 10.20
CA ASN A 164 2.73 16.54 11.44
C ASN A 164 2.02 15.28 11.94
N GLN A 165 2.12 15.06 13.25
CA GLN A 165 1.64 13.83 13.90
C GLN A 165 0.39 14.06 14.76
N ASP A 166 -0.25 15.23 14.73
CA ASP A 166 -1.32 15.60 15.67
C ASP A 166 -2.49 14.61 15.62
N TRP A 167 -2.95 14.24 14.42
CA TRP A 167 -4.00 13.23 14.26
C TRP A 167 -3.53 11.83 14.66
N THR A 168 -2.24 11.51 14.48
CA THR A 168 -1.69 10.23 14.95
C THR A 168 -1.71 10.17 16.47
N SER A 169 -1.22 11.21 17.15
CA SER A 169 -1.24 11.34 18.61
C SER A 169 -2.68 11.33 19.17
N HIS A 170 -3.62 11.97 18.47
CA HIS A 170 -5.04 11.96 18.81
C HIS A 170 -5.61 10.54 18.84
N PHE A 171 -5.40 9.76 17.79
CA PHE A 171 -5.93 8.39 17.73
C PHE A 171 -5.21 7.45 18.69
N LEU A 172 -3.88 7.57 18.86
CA LEU A 172 -3.14 6.84 19.89
C LEU A 172 -3.70 7.07 21.30
N SER A 173 -4.14 8.29 21.61
CA SER A 173 -4.70 8.63 22.93
C SER A 173 -6.15 8.13 23.12
N ASN A 174 -6.85 7.79 22.03
CA ASN A 174 -8.26 7.41 22.08
C ASN A 174 -8.52 5.93 21.80
N PHE A 175 -7.59 5.20 21.17
CA PHE A 175 -7.82 3.83 20.71
C PHE A 175 -7.30 2.74 21.65
N TYR A 176 -6.47 3.11 22.62
CA TYR A 176 -5.74 2.16 23.45
C TYR A 176 -5.83 2.54 24.93
N ASP A 177 -5.84 1.52 25.78
CA ASP A 177 -5.69 1.67 27.21
C ASP A 177 -4.20 1.85 27.55
N HIS A 178 -3.89 2.59 28.61
CA HIS A 178 -2.49 2.84 29.00
C HIS A 178 -1.89 1.75 29.90
N ASP A 179 -2.68 0.77 30.33
CA ASP A 179 -2.25 -0.33 31.21
C ASP A 179 -1.63 -1.48 30.40
N LYS A 180 -0.36 -1.30 30.01
CA LYS A 180 0.43 -2.26 29.22
C LYS A 180 0.48 -3.67 29.84
N ALA A 181 0.48 -3.76 31.16
CA ALA A 181 0.53 -5.05 31.87
C ALA A 181 -0.79 -5.82 31.74
N LYS A 182 -1.94 -5.15 31.63
CA LYS A 182 -3.22 -5.81 31.35
C LYS A 182 -3.27 -6.42 29.96
N TYR A 183 -2.69 -5.75 28.95
CA TYR A 183 -2.64 -6.31 27.60
C TYR A 183 -1.90 -7.63 27.54
N LEU A 184 -0.76 -7.73 28.24
CA LEU A 184 -0.01 -8.98 28.37
C LEU A 184 -0.82 -10.07 29.05
N ARG A 185 -1.41 -9.78 30.22
CA ARG A 185 -2.20 -10.76 30.96
C ARG A 185 -3.36 -11.31 30.12
N GLU A 186 -4.09 -10.42 29.46
CA GLU A 186 -5.22 -10.78 28.60
C GLU A 186 -4.80 -11.67 27.41
N ALA A 187 -3.61 -11.42 26.84
CA ALA A 187 -3.06 -12.25 25.78
C ALA A 187 -2.53 -13.60 26.30
N GLU A 188 -1.96 -13.65 27.50
CA GLU A 188 -1.41 -14.86 28.13
C GLU A 188 -2.51 -15.82 28.64
N ASP A 189 -3.58 -15.28 29.21
CA ASP A 189 -4.70 -16.07 29.75
C ASP A 189 -5.80 -16.35 28.72
N GLY A 190 -5.72 -15.75 27.53
CA GLY A 190 -6.68 -15.91 26.44
C GLY A 190 -8.04 -15.27 26.70
N SER A 191 -8.15 -14.37 27.69
CA SER A 191 -9.39 -13.63 27.98
C SER A 191 -9.69 -12.54 26.96
N GLY A 192 -8.75 -12.23 26.06
CA GLY A 192 -8.96 -11.32 24.94
C GLY A 192 -7.97 -11.51 23.80
N MET A 193 -7.75 -10.44 23.05
CA MET A 193 -7.01 -10.52 21.78
C MET A 193 -5.51 -10.74 21.99
N PRO A 194 -4.84 -11.52 21.12
CA PRO A 194 -3.40 -11.66 21.16
C PRO A 194 -2.70 -10.31 20.95
N LEU A 195 -1.45 -10.24 21.42
CA LEU A 195 -0.58 -9.11 21.11
C LEU A 195 -0.35 -9.05 19.59
N ARG A 196 -0.47 -7.85 19.05
CA ARG A 196 -0.31 -7.58 17.62
C ARG A 196 -0.05 -6.11 17.39
N SER A 197 0.45 -5.79 16.20
CA SER A 197 0.66 -4.40 15.83
C SER A 197 -0.68 -3.70 15.71
N THR A 198 -0.66 -2.42 16.05
CA THR A 198 -1.85 -1.58 15.96
C THR A 198 -1.60 -0.32 15.13
N MET A 199 -0.37 -0.14 14.67
CA MET A 199 0.10 1.01 13.91
C MET A 199 1.01 0.56 12.76
N LEU A 200 0.80 1.12 11.57
CA LEU A 200 1.68 0.97 10.41
C LEU A 200 2.00 2.35 9.83
N VAL A 201 3.12 2.49 9.14
CA VAL A 201 3.52 3.74 8.47
C VAL A 201 3.68 3.49 6.98
N CYS A 202 2.98 4.26 6.15
CA CYS A 202 3.16 4.25 4.71
C CYS A 202 3.99 5.45 4.27
N PHE A 203 4.95 5.21 3.39
CA PHE A 203 5.73 6.22 2.72
C PHE A 203 5.31 6.30 1.25
N GLU A 204 4.82 7.46 0.82
CA GLU A 204 4.62 7.75 -0.60
C GLU A 204 5.87 8.42 -1.14
N LEU A 205 6.57 7.73 -2.05
CA LEU A 205 7.89 8.15 -2.51
C LEU A 205 7.72 9.07 -3.72
N GLY A 206 7.12 10.24 -3.52
CA GLY A 206 6.92 11.20 -4.61
C GLY A 206 8.25 11.64 -5.22
N ARG A 207 8.23 12.02 -6.52
CA ARG A 207 9.44 12.45 -7.25
C ARG A 207 10.14 13.65 -6.61
N ASN A 208 9.38 14.51 -5.93
CA ASN A 208 9.91 15.71 -5.27
C ASN A 208 10.01 15.52 -3.76
N VAL A 209 8.97 14.98 -3.13
CA VAL A 209 8.84 14.89 -1.67
C VAL A 209 8.36 13.50 -1.30
N ILE A 210 8.92 12.95 -0.21
CA ILE A 210 8.40 11.77 0.47
C ILE A 210 7.31 12.24 1.43
N SER A 211 6.11 11.69 1.37
CA SER A 211 5.05 11.96 2.35
C SER A 211 4.74 10.70 3.16
N THR A 212 4.12 10.87 4.33
CA THR A 212 3.80 9.74 5.21
C THR A 212 2.32 9.68 5.57
N LYS A 213 1.84 8.47 5.84
CA LYS A 213 0.54 8.21 6.43
C LYS A 213 0.67 7.22 7.56
N THR A 214 -0.11 7.42 8.61
CA THR A 214 -0.22 6.45 9.71
C THR A 214 -1.52 5.68 9.56
N TYR A 215 -1.43 4.35 9.62
CA TYR A 215 -2.57 3.44 9.71
C TYR A 215 -2.71 2.97 11.15
N MET A 216 -3.94 2.96 11.68
CA MET A 216 -4.23 2.54 13.06
C MET A 216 -5.53 1.74 13.14
N GLY A 217 -5.53 0.71 13.99
CA GLY A 217 -6.73 -0.03 14.37
C GLY A 217 -6.89 -0.03 15.90
N PRO A 218 -8.09 0.22 16.47
CA PRO A 218 -8.32 0.12 17.89
C PRO A 218 -8.08 -1.30 18.42
N ARG A 219 -7.44 -1.36 19.59
CA ARG A 219 -7.27 -2.57 20.39
C ARG A 219 -7.39 -2.15 21.84
N ARG A 220 -8.61 -2.19 22.38
CA ARG A 220 -8.86 -1.93 23.81
C ARG A 220 -8.82 -3.22 24.63
N LEU A 221 -8.66 -3.10 25.94
CA LEU A 221 -8.76 -4.23 26.87
C LEU A 221 -10.16 -4.85 26.82
N GLY A 222 -10.22 -6.18 26.83
CA GLY A 222 -11.44 -6.97 26.71
C GLY A 222 -12.07 -6.95 25.31
N GLN A 223 -11.44 -6.32 24.32
CA GLN A 223 -11.90 -6.38 22.93
C GLN A 223 -11.76 -7.82 22.39
N GLN A 224 -12.72 -8.25 21.58
CA GLN A 224 -12.70 -9.50 20.83
C GLN A 224 -12.85 -9.15 19.35
N GLY A 225 -12.08 -9.79 18.47
CA GLY A 225 -12.13 -9.52 17.03
C GLY A 225 -11.85 -8.06 16.65
N PHE A 226 -12.33 -7.65 15.47
CA PHE A 226 -12.15 -6.27 14.99
C PHE A 226 -13.02 -5.31 15.78
N ALA A 227 -12.48 -4.12 16.02
CA ALA A 227 -13.23 -3.06 16.65
C ALA A 227 -14.46 -2.71 15.81
N CYS A 228 -15.63 -2.60 16.45
CA CYS A 228 -16.85 -2.21 15.75
C CYS A 228 -16.84 -0.69 15.47
N LEU A 229 -17.69 -0.22 14.55
CA LEU A 229 -17.74 1.19 14.16
C LEU A 229 -17.95 2.15 15.35
N ALA A 230 -18.72 1.72 16.36
CA ALA A 230 -18.98 2.49 17.57
C ALA A 230 -17.71 2.77 18.40
N GLN A 231 -16.65 1.96 18.26
CA GLN A 231 -15.37 2.19 18.93
C GLN A 231 -14.49 3.22 18.20
N TYR A 232 -14.68 3.40 16.89
CA TYR A 232 -13.96 4.41 16.10
C TYR A 232 -14.61 5.80 16.21
N MET A 233 -15.95 5.85 16.16
CA MET A 233 -16.71 7.09 15.98
C MET A 233 -16.44 8.17 17.03
N PRO A 234 -16.34 7.89 18.34
CA PRO A 234 -16.07 8.92 19.35
C PRO A 234 -14.77 9.69 19.09
N ALA A 235 -13.70 8.99 18.69
CA ALA A 235 -12.42 9.61 18.37
C ALA A 235 -12.50 10.40 17.05
N ILE A 236 -13.16 9.85 16.03
CA ILE A 236 -13.33 10.52 14.74
C ILE A 236 -14.14 11.81 14.88
N ARG A 237 -15.22 11.79 15.68
CA ARG A 237 -16.10 12.96 15.87
C ARG A 237 -15.41 14.12 16.58
N GLN A 238 -14.36 13.86 17.36
CA GLN A 238 -13.53 14.90 17.97
C GLN A 238 -12.67 15.67 16.95
N LEU A 239 -12.47 15.14 15.74
CA LEU A 239 -11.77 15.87 14.67
C LEU A 239 -12.59 17.06 14.13
N GLY A 240 -13.90 17.07 14.38
CA GLY A 240 -14.82 18.12 13.96
C GLY A 240 -15.96 17.62 13.08
N PRO A 241 -16.87 18.54 12.67
CA PRO A 241 -17.98 18.21 11.79
C PRO A 241 -17.50 17.80 10.39
N SER A 242 -18.13 16.79 9.80
CA SER A 242 -17.82 16.34 8.44
C SER A 242 -19.07 15.80 7.74
N ARG A 243 -19.46 16.46 6.64
CA ARG A 243 -20.61 16.04 5.84
C ARG A 243 -20.38 14.69 5.18
N ALA A 244 -19.21 14.46 4.61
CA ALA A 244 -18.83 13.17 4.03
C ALA A 244 -18.92 12.02 5.05
N LEU A 245 -18.51 12.27 6.31
CA LEU A 245 -18.63 11.27 7.38
C LEU A 245 -20.09 10.98 7.74
N ASP A 246 -20.94 12.02 7.80
CA ASP A 246 -22.37 11.85 8.07
C ASP A 246 -23.07 11.03 7.00
N ILE A 247 -22.76 11.28 5.72
CA ILE A 247 -23.31 10.51 4.60
C ILE A 247 -22.84 9.05 4.66
N LEU A 248 -21.55 8.81 4.95
CA LEU A 248 -21.04 7.46 5.12
C LEU A 248 -21.76 6.74 6.28
N ASN A 249 -21.89 7.40 7.43
CA ASN A 249 -22.55 6.80 8.60
C ASN A 249 -24.03 6.48 8.34
N ASP A 250 -24.74 7.36 7.62
CA ASP A 250 -26.11 7.12 7.16
C ASP A 250 -26.17 5.89 6.23
N PHE A 251 -25.29 5.79 5.24
CA PHE A 251 -25.22 4.64 4.33
C PHE A 251 -24.96 3.32 5.09
N LEU A 252 -24.00 3.32 6.02
CA LEU A 252 -23.67 2.15 6.84
C LEU A 252 -24.85 1.68 7.71
N GLY A 253 -25.69 2.61 8.18
CA GLY A 253 -26.86 2.30 9.02
C GLY A 253 -28.14 1.96 8.25
N THR A 254 -28.25 2.34 6.98
CA THR A 254 -29.51 2.26 6.22
C THR A 254 -29.47 1.34 5.00
N SER A 255 -28.30 1.09 4.39
CA SER A 255 -28.17 0.19 3.24
C SER A 255 -27.92 -1.25 3.70
N LYS A 256 -28.51 -2.22 2.99
CA LYS A 256 -28.21 -3.65 3.19
C LYS A 256 -26.73 -3.95 2.92
N GLU A 257 -26.11 -3.33 1.93
CA GLU A 257 -24.67 -3.53 1.67
C GLU A 257 -23.81 -2.78 2.70
N GLY A 258 -24.30 -1.64 3.19
CA GLY A 258 -23.68 -0.91 4.31
C GLY A 258 -23.56 -1.77 5.56
N SER A 259 -24.56 -2.60 5.88
CA SER A 259 -24.55 -3.46 7.06
C SER A 259 -23.61 -4.66 6.96
N TYR A 260 -23.07 -4.99 5.77
CA TYR A 260 -22.02 -6.00 5.60
C TYR A 260 -20.60 -5.42 5.73
N LEU A 261 -20.44 -4.09 5.70
CA LEU A 261 -19.13 -3.47 5.85
C LEU A 261 -18.67 -3.54 7.31
N ARG A 262 -17.47 -4.09 7.52
CA ARG A 262 -16.83 -4.22 8.83
C ARG A 262 -15.55 -3.38 8.87
N PRO A 263 -15.45 -2.38 9.76
CA PRO A 263 -14.26 -1.56 9.85
C PRO A 263 -13.11 -2.39 10.41
N PHE A 264 -11.90 -2.19 9.88
CA PHE A 264 -10.72 -2.91 10.36
C PHE A 264 -9.51 -2.02 10.62
N MET A 265 -9.49 -0.82 10.03
CA MET A 265 -8.41 0.13 10.19
C MET A 265 -8.88 1.53 9.76
N LEU A 266 -8.17 2.55 10.23
CA LEU A 266 -8.18 3.86 9.61
C LEU A 266 -6.77 4.25 9.19
N ALA A 267 -6.64 5.24 8.30
CA ALA A 267 -5.39 5.93 8.07
C ALA A 267 -5.57 7.44 8.06
N VAL A 268 -4.52 8.16 8.43
CA VAL A 268 -4.44 9.62 8.37
C VAL A 268 -3.19 10.03 7.61
N ASP A 269 -3.30 11.11 6.83
CA ASP A 269 -2.13 11.74 6.24
C ASP A 269 -1.36 12.49 7.35
N ASN A 270 -0.05 12.31 7.46
CA ASN A 270 0.75 12.96 8.51
C ASN A 270 1.13 14.39 8.10
N VAL A 271 0.12 15.23 7.96
CA VAL A 271 0.21 16.66 7.65
C VAL A 271 -0.67 17.43 8.61
N GLU A 272 -0.59 18.76 8.61
CA GLU A 272 -1.39 19.58 9.51
C GLU A 272 -2.89 19.25 9.41
N PRO A 273 -3.64 19.24 10.52
CA PRO A 273 -5.05 18.83 10.57
C PRO A 273 -5.96 19.38 9.46
N PRO A 274 -5.87 20.67 9.04
CA PRO A 274 -6.73 21.19 7.96
C PRO A 274 -6.45 20.59 6.58
N SER A 275 -5.28 19.99 6.40
CA SER A 275 -4.84 19.34 5.15
C SER A 275 -4.87 17.81 5.24
N SER A 276 -5.03 17.25 6.44
CA SER A 276 -5.05 15.80 6.65
C SER A 276 -6.41 15.20 6.26
N ARG A 277 -6.38 13.99 5.72
CA ARG A 277 -7.58 13.24 5.33
C ARG A 277 -7.70 11.97 6.14
N LEU A 278 -8.90 11.68 6.61
CA LEU A 278 -9.22 10.45 7.32
C LEU A 278 -9.70 9.40 6.32
N LYS A 279 -9.04 8.25 6.28
CA LYS A 279 -9.44 7.11 5.45
C LYS A 279 -9.95 6.00 6.34
N LEU A 280 -11.22 5.62 6.21
CA LEU A 280 -11.81 4.52 6.98
C LEU A 280 -11.88 3.27 6.11
N TYR A 281 -11.23 2.19 6.54
CA TYR A 281 -11.13 0.94 5.79
C TYR A 281 -12.13 -0.08 6.31
N PHE A 282 -12.83 -0.71 5.37
CA PHE A 282 -13.85 -1.71 5.61
C PHE A 282 -13.63 -2.94 4.74
N ALA A 283 -13.94 -4.11 5.28
CA ALA A 283 -14.05 -5.35 4.52
C ALA A 283 -15.51 -5.78 4.43
N THR A 284 -15.84 -6.53 3.38
CA THR A 284 -17.12 -7.21 3.22
C THR A 284 -16.87 -8.58 2.61
N VAL A 285 -17.67 -9.58 2.99
CA VAL A 285 -17.64 -10.92 2.38
C VAL A 285 -18.23 -10.92 0.96
N ARG A 286 -18.90 -9.83 0.56
CA ARG A 286 -19.60 -9.70 -0.71
C ARG A 286 -18.60 -9.42 -1.84
N THR A 287 -18.82 -10.08 -2.98
CA THR A 287 -18.00 -9.95 -4.20
C THR A 287 -18.82 -9.77 -5.48
N SER A 288 -20.15 -9.76 -5.37
CA SER A 288 -21.05 -9.49 -6.49
C SER A 288 -20.88 -8.07 -7.05
N PHE A 289 -21.13 -7.92 -8.35
CA PHE A 289 -21.17 -6.61 -8.99
C PHE A 289 -22.22 -5.69 -8.38
N ALA A 290 -23.39 -6.22 -8.02
CA ALA A 290 -24.47 -5.47 -7.38
C ALA A 290 -24.01 -4.84 -6.05
N SER A 291 -23.26 -5.58 -5.24
CA SER A 291 -22.67 -5.06 -3.99
C SER A 291 -21.64 -3.97 -4.26
N MET A 292 -20.72 -4.19 -5.23
CA MET A 292 -19.75 -3.18 -5.64
C MET A 292 -20.45 -1.89 -6.10
N ARG A 293 -21.47 -1.99 -6.96
CA ARG A 293 -22.22 -0.84 -7.46
C ARG A 293 -22.92 -0.07 -6.34
N GLU A 294 -23.58 -0.78 -5.42
CA GLU A 294 -24.26 -0.17 -4.27
C GLU A 294 -23.27 0.59 -3.38
N ILE A 295 -22.13 -0.02 -3.03
CA ILE A 295 -21.13 0.59 -2.14
C ILE A 295 -20.43 1.77 -2.83
N MET A 296 -19.96 1.60 -4.07
CA MET A 296 -19.26 2.63 -4.84
C MET A 296 -20.14 3.84 -5.18
N THR A 297 -21.45 3.72 -5.04
CA THR A 297 -22.40 4.83 -5.23
C THR A 297 -23.04 5.31 -3.93
N LEU A 298 -22.69 4.74 -2.77
CA LEU A 298 -23.37 4.97 -1.50
C LEU A 298 -24.89 4.84 -1.61
N GLY A 299 -25.36 3.77 -2.27
CA GLY A 299 -26.78 3.55 -2.56
C GLY A 299 -27.36 4.60 -3.50
N GLY A 300 -26.62 4.94 -4.57
CA GLY A 300 -27.03 5.91 -5.60
C GLY A 300 -26.86 7.39 -5.21
N ARG A 301 -26.37 7.71 -4.00
CA ARG A 301 -26.10 9.10 -3.57
C ARG A 301 -24.96 9.75 -4.38
N VAL A 302 -23.95 8.97 -4.76
CA VAL A 302 -22.90 9.38 -5.70
C VAL A 302 -23.33 8.94 -7.10
N SER A 303 -23.56 9.91 -7.98
CA SER A 303 -24.02 9.66 -9.34
C SER A 303 -23.33 10.56 -10.37
N SER A 304 -23.22 10.06 -11.60
CA SER A 304 -22.84 10.81 -12.79
C SER A 304 -23.35 10.06 -14.02
N ASP A 305 -23.47 10.74 -15.17
CA ASP A 305 -23.96 10.12 -16.41
C ASP A 305 -23.14 8.91 -16.88
N LYS A 306 -21.89 8.78 -16.41
CA LYS A 306 -20.96 7.71 -16.79
C LYS A 306 -20.71 6.68 -15.68
N ILE A 307 -21.33 6.82 -14.50
CA ILE A 307 -20.95 6.00 -13.34
C ILE A 307 -21.17 4.51 -13.59
N GLU A 308 -22.32 4.12 -14.17
CA GLU A 308 -22.61 2.72 -14.47
C GLU A 308 -21.59 2.15 -15.47
N GLN A 309 -21.28 2.87 -16.55
CA GLN A 309 -20.27 2.44 -17.53
C GLN A 309 -18.90 2.24 -16.86
N LYS A 310 -18.51 3.14 -15.94
CA LYS A 310 -17.25 3.05 -15.21
C LYS A 310 -17.22 1.88 -14.25
N LEU A 311 -18.33 1.61 -13.55
CA LEU A 311 -18.46 0.44 -12.67
C LEU A 311 -18.41 -0.86 -13.47
N ARG A 312 -19.04 -0.93 -14.64
CA ARG A 312 -18.92 -2.08 -15.55
C ARG A 312 -17.48 -2.31 -16.00
N THR A 313 -16.78 -1.23 -16.36
CA THR A 313 -15.36 -1.31 -16.76
C THR A 313 -14.47 -1.77 -15.60
N LEU A 314 -14.77 -1.35 -14.36
CA LEU A 314 -14.11 -1.85 -13.16
C LEU A 314 -14.45 -3.33 -12.89
N HIS A 315 -15.67 -3.77 -13.16
CA HIS A 315 -16.03 -5.18 -13.04
C HIS A 315 -15.28 -6.06 -14.05
N GLU A 316 -15.02 -5.55 -15.27
CA GLU A 316 -14.16 -6.24 -16.23
C GLU A 316 -12.70 -6.36 -15.73
N LEU A 317 -12.20 -5.39 -14.96
CA LEU A 317 -10.91 -5.55 -14.28
C LEU A 317 -10.96 -6.71 -13.28
N VAL A 318 -12.01 -6.77 -12.43
CA VAL A 318 -12.19 -7.88 -11.47
C VAL A 318 -12.18 -9.22 -12.18
N LYS A 319 -12.95 -9.38 -13.27
CA LYS A 319 -12.99 -10.61 -14.07
C LYS A 319 -11.63 -11.00 -14.63
N ALA A 320 -10.76 -10.02 -14.91
CA ALA A 320 -9.42 -10.27 -15.43
C ALA A 320 -8.42 -10.73 -14.36
N ILE A 321 -8.65 -10.41 -13.08
CA ILE A 321 -7.67 -10.63 -11.99
C ILE A 321 -8.17 -11.55 -10.86
N MET A 322 -9.42 -12.00 -10.93
CA MET A 322 -10.04 -12.91 -9.96
C MET A 322 -10.67 -14.11 -10.70
N PRO A 323 -10.86 -15.27 -10.03
CA PRO A 323 -11.42 -16.47 -10.65
C PRO A 323 -12.95 -16.36 -10.80
N VAL A 324 -13.42 -15.42 -11.61
CA VAL A 324 -14.84 -15.17 -11.84
C VAL A 324 -15.41 -16.18 -12.86
N PRO A 325 -16.46 -16.94 -12.52
CA PRO A 325 -17.15 -17.78 -13.50
C PRO A 325 -17.74 -16.93 -14.64
N LEU A 326 -17.64 -17.42 -15.89
CA LEU A 326 -18.05 -16.69 -17.10
C LEU A 326 -19.51 -16.20 -17.04
N ASP A 327 -20.41 -17.03 -16.52
CA ASP A 327 -21.85 -16.77 -16.46
C ASP A 327 -22.33 -16.33 -15.07
N LEU A 328 -21.44 -15.82 -14.21
CA LEU A 328 -21.80 -15.37 -12.87
C LEU A 328 -22.79 -14.20 -12.94
N PRO A 329 -24.01 -14.33 -12.37
CA PRO A 329 -24.97 -13.24 -12.33
C PRO A 329 -24.47 -12.03 -11.54
N ASP A 330 -24.89 -10.82 -11.90
CA ASP A 330 -24.48 -9.57 -11.23
C ASP A 330 -24.74 -9.54 -9.72
N ASN A 331 -25.73 -10.30 -9.23
CA ASN A 331 -26.10 -10.37 -7.81
C ASN A 331 -25.49 -11.57 -7.07
N ALA A 332 -24.74 -12.42 -7.76
CA ALA A 332 -24.07 -13.57 -7.18
C ALA A 332 -22.63 -13.22 -6.79
N ASP A 333 -22.20 -13.68 -5.63
CA ASP A 333 -20.82 -13.52 -5.16
C ASP A 333 -19.91 -14.54 -5.86
N ILE A 334 -18.65 -14.17 -6.11
CA ILE A 334 -17.62 -15.03 -6.70
C ILE A 334 -17.36 -16.20 -5.74
N PRO A 335 -17.54 -17.47 -6.16
CA PRO A 335 -17.34 -18.64 -5.31
C PRO A 335 -15.96 -18.63 -4.67
N GLY A 336 -15.88 -18.66 -3.35
CA GLY A 336 -14.64 -18.67 -2.57
C GLY A 336 -14.52 -19.94 -1.73
N PRO A 337 -13.39 -20.11 -1.01
CA PRO A 337 -13.30 -21.17 -0.01
C PRO A 337 -14.44 -21.03 1.00
N GLU A 338 -14.95 -22.16 1.52
CA GLU A 338 -15.97 -22.13 2.57
C GLU A 338 -15.47 -21.32 3.75
N LEU A 339 -16.17 -20.22 4.04
CA LEU A 339 -15.93 -19.46 5.25
C LEU A 339 -16.56 -20.19 6.43
N PRO A 340 -15.93 -20.19 7.62
CA PRO A 340 -16.63 -20.59 8.85
C PRO A 340 -17.94 -19.81 8.96
N GLU A 341 -19.04 -20.48 9.32
CA GLU A 341 -20.35 -19.82 9.51
C GLU A 341 -20.19 -18.63 10.47
N TYR A 342 -20.37 -17.42 9.94
CA TYR A 342 -20.24 -16.19 10.72
C TYR A 342 -21.63 -15.63 11.03
N SER A 343 -21.91 -15.47 12.32
CA SER A 343 -23.11 -14.82 12.83
C SER A 343 -23.14 -13.35 12.41
N ALA A 344 -24.17 -12.94 11.66
CA ALA A 344 -24.40 -11.54 11.31
C ALA A 344 -24.73 -10.65 12.53
N ASP A 345 -25.00 -11.25 13.69
CA ASP A 345 -25.23 -10.54 14.95
C ASP A 345 -23.89 -10.17 15.60
N ALA A 346 -23.58 -8.87 15.59
CA ALA A 346 -22.46 -8.24 16.29
C ALA A 346 -22.54 -8.35 17.84
N THR A 347 -23.50 -9.11 18.37
CA THR A 347 -23.75 -9.34 19.80
C THR A 347 -23.40 -10.76 20.24
N ALA A 348 -23.10 -11.66 19.31
CA ALA A 348 -22.74 -13.04 19.62
C ALA A 348 -21.25 -13.16 19.97
N SER A 349 -20.98 -13.08 21.28
CA SER A 349 -19.71 -13.41 21.92
C SER A 349 -19.31 -14.87 21.66
N THR A 350 -18.71 -15.15 20.52
CA THR A 350 -17.82 -16.30 20.35
C THR A 350 -16.41 -15.73 20.17
N SER A 351 -15.45 -16.29 20.88
CA SER A 351 -14.04 -15.87 20.85
C SER A 351 -13.47 -16.13 19.45
N ILE A 352 -13.55 -15.14 18.58
CA ILE A 352 -12.96 -15.18 17.24
C ILE A 352 -11.77 -14.24 17.26
N ASP A 353 -10.56 -14.80 17.21
CA ASP A 353 -9.35 -13.99 17.06
C ASP A 353 -9.33 -13.36 15.65
N LEU A 354 -8.72 -12.19 15.54
CA LEU A 354 -8.46 -11.53 14.27
C LEU A 354 -7.70 -12.40 13.26
N ALA A 355 -6.86 -13.33 13.72
CA ALA A 355 -6.22 -14.31 12.84
C ALA A 355 -7.23 -15.26 12.18
N THR A 356 -8.32 -15.60 12.88
CA THR A 356 -9.46 -16.36 12.34
C THR A 356 -10.44 -15.50 11.54
N GLU A 357 -10.48 -14.18 11.77
CA GLU A 357 -11.24 -13.25 10.92
C GLU A 357 -10.47 -12.83 9.65
N ARG A 358 -9.14 -12.92 9.63
CA ARG A 358 -8.26 -12.52 8.51
C ARG A 358 -8.62 -13.20 7.18
N PRO A 359 -8.97 -14.50 7.12
CA PRO A 359 -9.52 -15.11 5.90
C PRO A 359 -10.73 -14.36 5.34
N ASN A 360 -11.59 -13.79 6.18
CA ASN A 360 -12.75 -13.01 5.74
C ASN A 360 -12.37 -11.70 5.01
N PHE A 361 -11.15 -11.18 5.20
CA PHE A 361 -10.62 -9.99 4.51
C PHE A 361 -10.11 -10.28 3.11
N VAL A 362 -9.64 -11.51 2.88
CA VAL A 362 -8.98 -11.89 1.62
C VAL A 362 -9.93 -12.62 0.67
N VAL A 363 -11.07 -13.12 1.16
CA VAL A 363 -12.08 -13.76 0.31
C VAL A 363 -13.02 -12.76 -0.37
N GLY A 364 -13.24 -11.60 0.27
CA GLY A 364 -14.23 -10.61 -0.11
C GLY A 364 -13.62 -9.24 -0.44
N TYR A 365 -14.42 -8.30 -0.92
CA TYR A 365 -13.91 -6.99 -1.28
C TYR A 365 -13.57 -6.12 -0.08
N GLN A 366 -12.64 -5.20 -0.27
CA GLN A 366 -12.36 -4.14 0.71
C GLN A 366 -12.60 -2.78 0.07
N TYR A 367 -12.90 -1.81 0.93
CA TYR A 367 -13.12 -0.43 0.55
C TYR A 367 -12.46 0.47 1.56
N TYR A 368 -11.94 1.61 1.12
CA TYR A 368 -11.83 2.75 2.02
C TYR A 368 -12.69 3.91 1.56
N PHE A 369 -13.09 4.72 2.53
CA PHE A 369 -13.76 5.99 2.35
C PHE A 369 -12.81 7.11 2.80
N ASP A 370 -12.40 7.96 1.87
CA ASP A 370 -11.52 9.12 2.10
C ASP A 370 -12.38 10.34 2.45
N ILE A 371 -12.31 10.72 3.72
CA ILE A 371 -13.00 11.84 4.34
C ILE A 371 -12.05 13.03 4.34
N ALA A 372 -12.02 13.75 3.22
CA ALA A 372 -11.23 14.96 3.10
C ALA A 372 -11.91 16.16 3.78
N PRO A 373 -11.16 17.12 4.35
CA PRO A 373 -11.70 18.34 4.91
C PRO A 373 -12.57 19.09 3.91
N GLY A 374 -13.80 19.45 4.32
CA GLY A 374 -14.77 20.16 3.47
C GLY A 374 -15.42 19.32 2.36
N ALA A 375 -15.13 18.02 2.26
CA ALA A 375 -15.75 17.16 1.24
C ALA A 375 -17.24 16.94 1.52
N GLU A 376 -18.05 17.06 0.46
CA GLU A 376 -19.48 16.76 0.51
C GLU A 376 -19.74 15.25 0.61
N PHE A 377 -19.01 14.46 -0.18
CA PHE A 377 -19.05 12.99 -0.21
C PHE A 377 -17.65 12.43 0.03
N PRO A 378 -17.52 11.24 0.63
CA PRO A 378 -16.24 10.54 0.65
C PRO A 378 -15.84 10.12 -0.77
N ASP A 379 -14.54 10.20 -1.09
CA ASP A 379 -14.02 9.44 -2.23
C ASP A 379 -13.91 7.96 -1.82
N ILE A 380 -14.25 7.05 -2.73
CA ILE A 380 -14.33 5.61 -2.43
C ILE A 380 -13.27 4.89 -3.24
N LYS A 381 -12.39 4.15 -2.54
CA LYS A 381 -11.43 3.25 -3.20
C LYS A 381 -11.83 1.81 -2.95
N PHE A 382 -12.00 1.09 -4.04
CA PHE A 382 -12.26 -0.34 -4.09
C PHE A 382 -10.95 -1.14 -4.10
N TYR A 383 -10.95 -2.30 -3.47
CA TYR A 383 -9.84 -3.25 -3.39
C TYR A 383 -10.35 -4.64 -3.77
N ALA A 384 -9.83 -5.20 -4.85
CA ALA A 384 -10.00 -6.60 -5.21
C ALA A 384 -8.85 -7.41 -4.59
N PRO A 385 -9.12 -8.38 -3.70
CA PRO A 385 -8.08 -9.27 -3.22
C PRO A 385 -7.70 -10.28 -4.30
N ILE A 386 -6.41 -10.56 -4.43
CA ILE A 386 -5.94 -11.66 -5.27
C ILE A 386 -6.08 -12.96 -4.49
N ARG A 387 -6.82 -13.92 -5.07
CA ARG A 387 -7.03 -15.23 -4.46
C ARG A 387 -5.88 -16.16 -4.85
N LYS A 388 -4.75 -16.01 -4.15
CA LYS A 388 -3.48 -16.67 -4.44
C LYS A 388 -3.59 -18.20 -4.60
N ASP A 389 -4.47 -18.85 -3.84
CA ASP A 389 -4.70 -20.31 -3.91
C ASP A 389 -5.35 -20.77 -5.23
N MET A 390 -5.88 -19.84 -6.04
CA MET A 390 -6.59 -20.13 -7.28
C MET A 390 -5.96 -19.48 -8.51
N MET A 391 -5.04 -18.54 -8.34
CA MET A 391 -4.43 -17.81 -9.44
C MET A 391 -2.95 -17.58 -9.17
N ASP A 392 -2.13 -17.93 -10.16
CA ASP A 392 -0.72 -17.57 -10.19
C ASP A 392 -0.52 -16.08 -10.57
N ASP A 393 0.62 -15.53 -10.18
CA ASP A 393 0.95 -14.12 -10.41
C ASP A 393 1.07 -13.76 -11.89
N LEU A 394 1.46 -14.69 -12.76
CA LEU A 394 1.53 -14.44 -14.20
C LEU A 394 0.13 -14.23 -14.79
N THR A 395 -0.84 -15.07 -14.41
CA THR A 395 -2.23 -14.95 -14.85
C THR A 395 -2.83 -13.62 -14.43
N VAL A 396 -2.65 -13.25 -13.15
CA VAL A 396 -3.13 -11.96 -12.61
C VAL A 396 -2.49 -10.78 -13.32
N ALA A 397 -1.16 -10.82 -13.51
CA ALA A 397 -0.43 -9.73 -14.15
C ALA A 397 -0.82 -9.55 -15.62
N ASN A 398 -1.02 -10.65 -16.35
CA ASN A 398 -1.51 -10.62 -17.72
C ASN A 398 -2.93 -10.05 -17.81
N GLY A 399 -3.82 -10.42 -16.89
CA GLY A 399 -5.17 -9.87 -16.82
C GLY A 399 -5.17 -8.36 -16.59
N LEU A 400 -4.40 -7.91 -15.59
CA LEU A 400 -4.25 -6.49 -15.27
C LEU A 400 -3.65 -5.70 -16.42
N THR A 401 -2.55 -6.16 -17.00
CA THR A 401 -1.85 -5.42 -18.08
C THR A 401 -2.69 -5.32 -19.35
N ARG A 402 -3.38 -6.39 -19.76
CA ARG A 402 -4.34 -6.32 -20.89
C ARG A 402 -5.48 -5.36 -20.61
N TRP A 403 -6.00 -5.34 -19.38
CA TRP A 403 -7.03 -4.37 -18.99
C TRP A 403 -6.47 -2.95 -19.08
N MET A 404 -5.28 -2.68 -18.53
CA MET A 404 -4.61 -1.37 -18.61
C MET A 404 -4.41 -0.93 -20.07
N GLU A 405 -3.95 -1.81 -20.95
CA GLU A 405 -3.82 -1.58 -22.39
C GLU A 405 -5.16 -1.23 -23.05
N SER A 406 -6.24 -1.95 -22.71
CA SER A 406 -7.59 -1.66 -23.22
C SER A 406 -8.11 -0.28 -22.78
N GLN A 407 -7.59 0.25 -21.68
CA GLN A 407 -7.88 1.60 -21.19
C GLN A 407 -6.92 2.66 -21.75
N GLY A 408 -6.05 2.31 -22.70
CA GLY A 408 -5.05 3.19 -23.31
C GLY A 408 -3.86 3.50 -22.39
N ARG A 409 -3.63 2.70 -21.34
CA ARG A 409 -2.59 2.90 -20.31
C ARG A 409 -1.55 1.76 -20.32
N GLY A 410 -1.12 1.37 -21.53
CA GLY A 410 -0.17 0.27 -21.74
C GLY A 410 1.31 0.63 -21.48
N ALA A 411 1.65 1.92 -21.36
CA ALA A 411 3.03 2.41 -21.40
C ALA A 411 3.96 1.75 -20.36
N PHE A 412 3.45 1.46 -19.17
CA PHE A 412 4.21 0.87 -18.07
C PHE A 412 3.92 -0.62 -17.82
N CYS A 413 3.14 -1.28 -18.69
CA CYS A 413 2.79 -2.69 -18.49
C CYS A 413 4.02 -3.61 -18.49
N GLN A 414 4.97 -3.42 -19.41
CA GLN A 414 6.20 -4.22 -19.45
C GLN A 414 7.14 -3.91 -18.27
N ASN A 415 7.17 -2.67 -17.80
CA ASN A 415 7.94 -2.26 -16.63
C ASN A 415 7.41 -2.94 -15.37
N TYR A 416 6.09 -2.95 -15.19
CA TYR A 416 5.44 -3.70 -14.11
C TYR A 416 5.75 -5.21 -14.18
N MET A 417 5.74 -5.82 -15.37
CA MET A 417 6.15 -7.22 -15.54
C MET A 417 7.61 -7.47 -15.12
N ARG A 418 8.52 -6.53 -15.39
CA ARG A 418 9.92 -6.64 -14.93
C ARG A 418 10.06 -6.50 -13.42
N VAL A 419 9.27 -5.62 -12.79
CA VAL A 419 9.18 -5.56 -11.32
C VAL A 419 8.75 -6.89 -10.74
N LEU A 420 7.65 -7.47 -11.23
CA LEU A 420 7.15 -8.74 -10.72
C LEU A 420 8.18 -9.87 -10.87
N ARG A 421 8.88 -9.95 -12.02
CA ARG A 421 9.98 -10.92 -12.19
C ARG A 421 11.12 -10.68 -11.20
N GLY A 422 11.46 -9.42 -10.93
CA GLY A 422 12.45 -9.06 -9.92
C GLY A 422 12.04 -9.51 -8.51
N LEU A 423 10.74 -9.43 -8.17
CA LEU A 423 10.20 -9.94 -6.91
C LEU A 423 10.11 -11.48 -6.88
N ALA A 424 9.85 -12.12 -8.03
CA ALA A 424 9.82 -13.59 -8.12
C ALA A 424 11.21 -14.23 -7.86
N GLY A 425 12.28 -13.47 -8.11
CA GLY A 425 13.65 -13.95 -7.99
C GLY A 425 13.97 -14.95 -9.09
N GLU A 426 14.39 -16.16 -8.71
CA GLU A 426 14.70 -17.24 -9.66
C GLU A 426 13.46 -17.99 -10.15
N ARG A 427 12.31 -17.80 -9.50
CA ARG A 427 11.05 -18.47 -9.83
C ARG A 427 10.37 -17.84 -11.04
N SER A 428 9.64 -18.64 -11.81
CA SER A 428 8.76 -18.09 -12.85
C SER A 428 7.49 -17.51 -12.22
N LEU A 429 6.92 -16.46 -12.81
CA LEU A 429 5.67 -15.88 -12.31
C LEU A 429 4.47 -16.84 -12.37
N SER A 430 4.53 -17.88 -13.20
CA SER A 430 3.52 -18.95 -13.25
C SER A 430 3.62 -19.94 -12.09
N GLU A 431 4.70 -19.90 -11.32
CA GLU A 431 4.91 -20.72 -10.12
C GLU A 431 4.76 -19.91 -8.83
N CYS A 432 4.61 -18.59 -8.93
CA CYS A 432 4.43 -17.70 -7.80
C CYS A 432 2.95 -17.44 -7.54
N HIS A 433 2.57 -17.42 -6.26
CA HIS A 433 1.22 -17.05 -5.83
C HIS A 433 1.27 -15.99 -4.73
N GLY A 434 0.66 -14.84 -5.00
CA GLY A 434 0.48 -13.79 -4.00
C GLY A 434 1.65 -12.81 -3.85
N ILE A 435 2.52 -12.69 -4.86
CA ILE A 435 3.32 -11.47 -5.02
C ILE A 435 2.35 -10.29 -5.16
N GLN A 436 1.32 -10.40 -5.99
CA GLN A 436 0.24 -9.41 -6.05
C GLN A 436 -0.80 -9.73 -4.99
N THR A 437 -0.94 -8.85 -3.99
CA THR A 437 -1.87 -9.07 -2.87
C THR A 437 -3.25 -8.49 -3.15
N HIS A 438 -3.29 -7.27 -3.69
CA HIS A 438 -4.53 -6.55 -4.03
C HIS A 438 -4.34 -5.67 -5.25
N ILE A 439 -5.41 -5.52 -6.04
CA ILE A 439 -5.51 -4.46 -7.05
C ILE A 439 -6.65 -3.53 -6.66
N CYS A 440 -6.37 -2.24 -6.66
CA CYS A 440 -7.29 -1.25 -6.13
C CYS A 440 -7.61 -0.20 -7.16
N CYS A 441 -8.84 0.30 -7.12
CA CYS A 441 -9.33 1.30 -8.05
C CYS A 441 -10.16 2.35 -7.32
N MET A 442 -9.88 3.63 -7.59
CA MET A 442 -10.79 4.73 -7.28
C MET A 442 -11.25 5.35 -8.59
N ILE A 443 -12.55 5.63 -8.70
CA ILE A 443 -13.11 6.40 -9.81
C ILE A 443 -13.07 7.86 -9.40
N LYS A 444 -12.20 8.65 -10.03
CA LYS A 444 -12.10 10.09 -9.77
C LYS A 444 -13.34 10.83 -10.28
N LYS A 445 -13.56 12.05 -9.79
CA LYS A 445 -14.69 12.91 -10.18
C LYS A 445 -14.76 13.19 -11.69
N ASP A 446 -13.62 13.20 -12.36
CA ASP A 446 -13.52 13.36 -13.83
C ASP A 446 -13.72 12.03 -14.60
N GLY A 447 -14.01 10.94 -13.88
CA GLY A 447 -14.20 9.60 -14.43
C GLY A 447 -12.92 8.84 -14.73
N GLN A 448 -11.73 9.38 -14.40
CA GLN A 448 -10.49 8.63 -14.54
C GLN A 448 -10.34 7.55 -13.47
N PHE A 449 -9.65 6.46 -13.82
CA PHE A 449 -9.32 5.39 -12.87
C PHE A 449 -7.95 5.63 -12.22
N ASP A 450 -7.93 5.72 -10.90
CA ASP A 450 -6.71 5.73 -10.09
C ASP A 450 -6.45 4.31 -9.59
N ILE A 451 -5.51 3.62 -10.24
CA ILE A 451 -5.21 2.20 -10.05
C ILE A 451 -3.95 2.03 -9.21
N THR A 452 -3.95 1.07 -8.30
CA THR A 452 -2.78 0.72 -7.50
C THR A 452 -2.68 -0.80 -7.35
N SER A 453 -1.52 -1.37 -7.64
CA SER A 453 -1.20 -2.76 -7.30
C SER A 453 -0.45 -2.78 -5.96
N TYR A 454 -0.85 -3.63 -5.03
CA TYR A 454 -0.12 -3.91 -3.80
C TYR A 454 0.67 -5.20 -3.98
N LEU A 455 1.94 -5.17 -3.58
CA LEU A 455 2.91 -6.22 -3.87
C LEU A 455 3.61 -6.66 -2.58
N ALA A 456 3.56 -7.95 -2.29
CA ALA A 456 4.38 -8.57 -1.27
C ALA A 456 5.85 -8.58 -1.71
N PRO A 457 6.81 -8.32 -0.80
CA PRO A 457 8.22 -8.52 -1.09
C PRO A 457 8.52 -9.96 -1.46
N GLY A 458 9.42 -10.15 -2.43
CA GLY A 458 9.87 -11.47 -2.84
C GLY A 458 10.79 -12.10 -1.80
N VAL A 459 10.46 -13.26 -1.25
CA VAL A 459 11.34 -13.97 -0.30
C VAL A 459 12.00 -15.16 -1.01
N PRO A 460 13.34 -15.22 -1.11
CA PRO A 460 14.04 -16.36 -1.70
C PRO A 460 13.68 -17.67 -0.98
N GLY A 461 13.28 -18.69 -1.74
CA GLY A 461 12.94 -20.01 -1.19
C GLY A 461 11.59 -20.09 -0.46
N SER A 462 10.79 -19.02 -0.41
CA SER A 462 9.42 -19.13 0.09
C SER A 462 8.52 -19.83 -0.93
N SER A 463 7.51 -20.54 -0.43
CA SER A 463 6.51 -21.23 -1.24
C SER A 463 5.39 -20.29 -1.70
N ASN A 464 5.63 -18.97 -1.73
CA ASN A 464 4.63 -18.00 -2.18
C ASN A 464 4.24 -18.22 -3.62
#